data_AF-A0A442ZL95-F1
#
_entry.id   AF-A0A442ZL95-F1
#
_cell.length_a   1.000
_cell.length_b   1.000
_cell.length_c   1.000
_cell.angle_alpha   90.00
_cell.angle_beta   90.00
_cell.angle_gamma   90.00
#
_symmetry.space_group_name_H-M   'P 1'
#
loop_
_entity.id
_entity.type
_entity.pdbx_description
1 polymer ?
#
loop_
_entity_poly.entity_id
_entity_poly.type
_entity_poly.pdbx_seq_one_letter_code
_entity_poly.pdbx_strand_id
1 'polypeptide(L)'
;MCGRFALTATPDRAAAFLGLPELEDFPPRYNIAPTQPVLMAIAGLPRAPGSNLPDSNLQDRQPMLVRWGLIPAWVKDTRAFPLLFNARSEGAAQKASFRAAMRHRRALVPASGFYEWRQSGGKRGQPYWVRPKHGGLVAFAGLIETYAEPGGSEMDTGAILTVNANADIAHIHDRMPVVIDPQDFARWLDCRTLEPRDVADLLRPAQLDFFEAVPVSDLVNKVANTGPEIQERGPEPERARRRNPGADDSQMSLFQQ
;
A
#
# COMPACT_ATOMS: atom_id res chain seq x y z
N MET A 1 -2.00 1.72 9.23
CA MET A 1 -2.73 1.77 7.95
C MET A 1 -1.72 2.41 7.05
N CYS A 2 -1.26 1.71 6.03
CA CYS A 2 -0.12 2.13 5.23
C CYS A 2 -0.38 3.50 4.61
N GLY A 3 0.20 4.55 5.20
CA GLY A 3 -0.01 5.96 4.83
C GLY A 3 1.23 6.60 4.21
N ARG A 4 2.25 5.80 3.93
CA ARG A 4 3.45 6.23 3.23
C ARG A 4 4.13 5.05 2.57
N PHE A 5 4.60 5.24 1.35
CA PHE A 5 5.44 4.25 0.68
C PHE A 5 6.51 4.91 -0.19
N ALA A 6 7.36 4.10 -0.80
CA ALA A 6 8.40 4.58 -1.70
C ALA A 6 8.39 3.79 -3.01
N LEU A 7 8.78 4.46 -4.09
CA LEU A 7 9.13 3.85 -5.36
C LEU A 7 10.47 4.43 -5.80
N THR A 8 11.54 3.71 -5.48
CA THR A 8 12.93 4.14 -5.72
C THR A 8 13.58 3.44 -6.91
N ALA A 9 12.92 2.41 -7.46
CA ALA A 9 13.36 1.77 -8.69
C ALA A 9 13.24 2.73 -9.89
N THR A 10 14.08 2.54 -10.90
CA THR A 10 14.00 3.29 -12.15
C THR A 10 12.71 2.96 -12.91
N PRO A 11 12.24 3.85 -13.80
CA PRO A 11 11.09 3.60 -14.66
C PRO A 11 11.21 2.26 -15.40
N ASP A 12 12.35 1.95 -16.00
CA ASP A 12 12.60 0.68 -16.70
C ASP A 12 12.41 -0.55 -15.80
N ARG A 13 12.91 -0.49 -14.55
CA ARG A 13 12.75 -1.59 -13.60
C ARG A 13 11.31 -1.74 -13.16
N ALA A 14 10.59 -0.64 -12.95
CA ALA A 14 9.17 -0.68 -12.63
C ALA A 14 8.34 -1.22 -13.80
N ALA A 15 8.65 -0.79 -15.02
CA ALA A 15 8.01 -1.25 -16.25
C ALA A 15 8.23 -2.75 -16.46
N ALA A 16 9.47 -3.22 -16.37
CA ALA A 16 9.81 -4.63 -16.50
C ALA A 16 9.15 -5.49 -15.41
N PHE A 17 9.15 -5.03 -14.16
CA PHE A 17 8.53 -5.74 -13.04
C PHE A 17 7.03 -5.93 -13.24
N LEU A 18 6.33 -4.89 -13.70
CA LEU A 18 4.89 -4.95 -13.93
C LEU A 18 4.52 -5.52 -15.32
N GLY A 19 5.48 -5.69 -16.23
CA GLY A 19 5.21 -6.03 -17.62
C GLY A 19 4.41 -4.94 -18.34
N LEU A 20 4.86 -3.71 -18.20
CA LEU A 20 4.30 -2.52 -18.85
C LEU A 20 5.11 -2.15 -20.10
N PRO A 21 4.54 -1.35 -21.03
CA PRO A 21 5.34 -0.61 -22.01
C PRO A 21 6.32 0.34 -21.31
N GLU A 22 7.19 0.95 -22.11
CA GLU A 22 8.11 1.99 -21.65
C GLU A 22 7.34 3.10 -20.91
N LEU A 23 7.87 3.50 -19.75
CA LEU A 23 7.32 4.55 -18.91
C LEU A 23 8.05 5.86 -19.17
N GLU A 24 7.33 6.97 -19.08
CA GLU A 24 7.97 8.28 -18.99
C GLU A 24 8.95 8.32 -17.81
N ASP A 25 10.03 9.10 -17.97
CA ASP A 25 11.03 9.21 -16.92
C ASP A 25 10.45 9.89 -15.67
N PHE A 26 10.76 9.33 -14.49
CA PHE A 26 10.37 9.90 -13.21
C PHE A 26 11.46 9.66 -12.16
N PRO A 27 11.69 10.63 -11.26
CA PRO A 27 12.71 10.49 -10.24
C PRO A 27 12.32 9.43 -9.20
N PRO A 28 13.30 8.82 -8.52
CA PRO A 28 13.06 8.02 -7.33
C PRO A 28 12.28 8.82 -6.28
N ARG A 29 11.22 8.24 -5.73
CA ARG A 29 10.37 8.86 -4.71
C ARG A 29 10.45 8.10 -3.41
N TYR A 30 11.15 8.68 -2.44
CA TYR A 30 11.41 8.07 -1.14
C TYR A 30 10.24 8.20 -0.16
N ASN A 31 9.32 9.15 -0.37
CA ASN A 31 8.32 9.54 0.62
C ASN A 31 6.94 9.87 0.02
N ILE A 32 6.31 8.89 -0.63
CA ILE A 32 5.01 9.05 -1.33
C ILE A 32 3.87 9.06 -0.32
N ALA A 33 3.17 10.19 -0.22
CA ALA A 33 2.05 10.40 0.69
C ALA A 33 0.67 10.34 -0.02
N PRO A 34 -0.43 10.11 0.73
CA PRO A 34 -1.78 10.24 0.20
C PRO A 34 -1.97 11.60 -0.48
N THR A 35 -2.91 11.63 -1.42
CA THR A 35 -3.26 12.70 -2.36
C THR A 35 -2.26 12.95 -3.48
N GLN A 36 -1.04 12.44 -3.38
CA GLN A 36 -0.07 12.54 -4.46
C GLN A 36 -0.44 11.58 -5.62
N PRO A 37 -0.08 11.94 -6.86
CA PRO A 37 -0.18 11.01 -7.99
C PRO A 37 0.79 9.85 -7.81
N VAL A 38 0.39 8.63 -8.16
CA VAL A 38 1.20 7.41 -8.08
C VAL A 38 1.01 6.57 -9.33
N LEU A 39 2.06 5.86 -9.74
CA LEU A 39 1.98 4.87 -10.81
C LEU A 39 1.09 3.71 -10.34
N MET A 40 0.11 3.34 -11.15
CA MET A 40 -0.64 2.10 -11.02
C MET A 40 -0.68 1.39 -12.37
N ALA A 41 -0.65 0.07 -12.38
CA ALA A 41 -0.87 -0.74 -13.57
C ALA A 41 -2.27 -1.34 -13.55
N ILE A 42 -2.99 -1.21 -14.66
CA ILE A 42 -4.30 -1.83 -14.88
C ILE A 42 -4.22 -2.86 -15.99
N ALA A 43 -5.27 -3.67 -16.15
CA ALA A 43 -5.42 -4.50 -17.35
C ALA A 43 -5.45 -3.60 -18.60
N GLY A 44 -4.70 -4.01 -19.62
CA GLY A 44 -4.70 -3.39 -20.93
C GLY A 44 -5.99 -3.66 -21.69
N LEU A 45 -6.20 -2.91 -22.78
CA LEU A 45 -7.36 -3.11 -23.64
C LEU A 45 -7.28 -4.47 -24.34
N PRO A 46 -8.42 -5.19 -24.46
CA PRO A 46 -8.46 -6.38 -25.30
C PRO A 46 -7.99 -6.10 -26.71
N ARG A 47 -7.28 -7.07 -27.28
CA ARG A 47 -6.97 -7.07 -28.71
C ARG A 47 -8.26 -6.98 -29.52
N ALA A 48 -8.30 -6.08 -30.49
CA ALA A 48 -9.32 -6.10 -31.51
C ALA A 48 -9.18 -7.38 -32.36
N PRO A 49 -10.28 -8.03 -32.77
CA PRO A 49 -10.22 -9.15 -33.70
C PRO A 49 -9.44 -8.79 -34.97
N GLY A 50 -8.43 -9.60 -35.34
CA GLY A 50 -7.59 -9.37 -36.52
C GLY A 50 -6.33 -8.51 -36.29
N SER A 51 -5.95 -8.25 -35.03
CA SER A 51 -4.68 -7.58 -34.72
C SER A 51 -3.46 -8.46 -35.01
N ASN A 52 -2.46 -7.91 -35.71
CA ASN A 52 -1.16 -8.55 -36.00
C ASN A 52 -0.08 -8.20 -34.96
N LEU A 53 -0.46 -7.64 -33.80
CA LEU A 53 0.50 -7.35 -32.74
C LEU A 53 1.14 -8.65 -32.24
N PRO A 54 2.46 -8.67 -31.97
CA PRO A 54 3.14 -9.88 -31.51
C PRO A 54 2.54 -10.39 -30.19
N ASP A 55 2.55 -11.71 -30.01
CA ASP A 55 2.15 -12.40 -28.77
C ASP A 55 3.12 -12.08 -27.62
N SER A 56 3.06 -10.84 -27.12
CA SER A 56 3.79 -10.40 -25.95
C SER A 56 2.82 -10.12 -24.82
N ASN A 57 3.01 -10.78 -23.68
CA ASN A 57 2.32 -10.51 -22.41
C ASN A 57 2.58 -9.09 -21.87
N LEU A 58 3.41 -8.29 -22.56
CA LEU A 58 3.79 -6.92 -22.19
C LEU A 58 2.70 -5.87 -22.53
N GLN A 59 1.72 -6.23 -23.37
CA GLN A 59 0.64 -5.32 -23.79
C GLN A 59 -0.69 -5.57 -23.06
N ASP A 60 -0.73 -6.54 -22.15
CA ASP A 60 -1.93 -6.86 -21.37
C ASP A 60 -2.08 -5.97 -20.13
N ARG A 61 -1.20 -4.97 -19.96
CA ARG A 61 -1.25 -4.02 -18.87
C ARG A 61 -0.90 -2.61 -19.35
N GLN A 62 -1.53 -1.62 -18.73
CA GLN A 62 -1.30 -0.21 -19.04
C GLN A 62 -0.95 0.58 -17.79
N PRO A 63 0.02 1.51 -17.88
CA PRO A 63 0.33 2.41 -16.79
C PRO A 63 -0.73 3.50 -16.69
N MET A 64 -1.04 3.89 -15.46
CA MET A 64 -1.89 5.04 -15.15
C MET A 64 -1.25 5.87 -14.05
N LEU A 65 -1.40 7.18 -14.17
CA LEU A 65 -1.05 8.11 -13.11
C LEU A 65 -2.31 8.40 -12.28
N VAL A 66 -2.36 7.89 -11.04
CA VAL A 66 -3.56 7.87 -10.23
C VAL A 66 -3.35 8.66 -8.95
N ARG A 67 -4.30 9.52 -8.58
CA ARG A 67 -4.27 10.21 -7.29
C ARG A 67 -4.50 9.20 -6.15
N TRP A 68 -3.55 9.04 -5.23
CA TRP A 68 -3.71 8.12 -4.10
C TRP A 68 -4.66 8.66 -3.03
N GLY A 69 -5.93 8.28 -3.13
CA GLY A 69 -7.03 8.70 -2.29
C GLY A 69 -8.29 8.69 -3.13
N LEU A 70 -8.97 7.55 -3.11
CA LEU A 70 -10.11 7.20 -3.92
C LEU A 70 -11.29 8.11 -3.62
N ILE A 71 -11.93 8.60 -4.69
CA ILE A 71 -13.17 9.37 -4.63
C ILE A 71 -14.23 8.55 -5.35
N PRO A 72 -15.24 8.02 -4.62
CA PRO A 72 -16.33 7.30 -5.26
C PRO A 72 -17.11 8.21 -6.22
N ALA A 73 -17.54 7.66 -7.36
CA ALA A 73 -18.22 8.42 -8.42
C ALA A 73 -19.51 9.16 -7.99
N TRP A 74 -20.13 8.77 -6.87
CA TRP A 74 -21.35 9.40 -6.34
C TRP A 74 -21.08 10.60 -5.41
N VAL A 75 -19.83 10.87 -5.06
CA VAL A 75 -19.46 12.01 -4.22
C VAL A 75 -19.72 13.31 -4.97
N LYS A 76 -20.39 14.27 -4.33
CA LYS A 76 -20.65 15.60 -4.92
C LYS A 76 -19.70 16.68 -4.39
N ASP A 77 -19.33 16.59 -3.12
CA ASP A 77 -18.39 17.49 -2.47
C ASP A 77 -17.18 16.71 -1.95
N THR A 78 -16.06 16.85 -2.65
CA THR A 78 -14.80 16.18 -2.32
C THR A 78 -14.12 16.77 -1.09
N ARG A 79 -14.43 18.03 -0.72
CA ARG A 79 -13.83 18.71 0.45
C ARG A 79 -14.38 18.20 1.77
N ALA A 80 -15.67 17.85 1.78
CA ALA A 80 -16.35 17.29 2.95
C ALA A 80 -16.19 15.76 3.05
N PHE A 81 -15.65 15.10 2.03
CA PHE A 81 -15.56 13.64 1.98
C PHE A 81 -14.27 13.12 2.65
N PRO A 82 -14.33 12.04 3.45
CA PRO A 82 -13.14 11.45 4.05
C PRO A 82 -12.11 10.98 3.01
N LEU A 83 -10.83 11.14 3.31
CA LEU A 83 -9.76 10.67 2.44
C LEU A 83 -9.65 9.13 2.45
N LEU A 84 -10.06 8.47 1.37
CA LEU A 84 -10.04 7.01 1.22
C LEU A 84 -8.80 6.52 0.45
N PHE A 85 -7.63 6.53 1.09
CA PHE A 85 -6.39 6.04 0.48
C PHE A 85 -6.12 4.56 0.71
N ASN A 86 -6.79 3.94 1.69
CA ASN A 86 -6.75 2.50 1.94
C ASN A 86 -8.15 1.89 1.95
N ALA A 87 -8.24 0.64 1.49
CA ALA A 87 -9.43 -0.19 1.57
C ALA A 87 -9.12 -1.45 2.39
N ARG A 88 -9.97 -1.82 3.35
CA ARG A 88 -9.84 -3.09 4.08
C ARG A 88 -10.40 -4.21 3.23
N SER A 89 -9.58 -5.20 2.90
CA SER A 89 -9.93 -6.27 1.97
C SER A 89 -11.16 -7.07 2.39
N GLU A 90 -11.34 -7.26 3.70
CA GLU A 90 -12.45 -8.03 4.30
C GLU A 90 -13.85 -7.49 3.95
N GLY A 91 -13.95 -6.20 3.61
CA GLY A 91 -15.23 -5.56 3.28
C GLY A 91 -15.20 -4.74 1.98
N ALA A 92 -14.11 -4.76 1.24
CA ALA A 92 -13.94 -3.91 0.05
C ALA A 92 -14.98 -4.25 -1.03
N ALA A 93 -15.31 -5.52 -1.22
CA ALA A 93 -16.27 -5.97 -2.22
C ALA A 93 -17.73 -5.58 -1.90
N GLN A 94 -18.05 -5.26 -0.64
CA GLN A 94 -19.41 -4.94 -0.19
C GLN A 94 -19.62 -3.43 0.02
N LYS A 95 -18.58 -2.70 0.44
CA LYS A 95 -18.68 -1.27 0.75
C LYS A 95 -18.97 -0.43 -0.50
N ALA A 96 -19.95 0.46 -0.41
CA ALA A 96 -20.37 1.33 -1.52
C ALA A 96 -19.21 2.13 -2.16
N SER A 97 -18.22 2.54 -1.36
CA SER A 97 -17.04 3.26 -1.84
C SER A 97 -16.09 2.44 -2.70
N PHE A 98 -16.08 1.11 -2.59
CA PHE A 98 -15.06 0.25 -3.20
C PHE A 98 -15.63 -0.89 -4.05
N ARG A 99 -16.90 -1.26 -3.87
CA ARG A 99 -17.52 -2.44 -4.52
C ARG A 99 -17.41 -2.41 -6.05
N ALA A 100 -17.58 -1.23 -6.65
CA ALA A 100 -17.50 -1.07 -8.10
C ALA A 100 -16.05 -1.23 -8.58
N ALA A 101 -15.11 -0.54 -7.94
CA ALA A 101 -13.69 -0.68 -8.22
C ALA A 101 -13.17 -2.11 -8.03
N MET A 102 -13.57 -2.79 -6.95
CA MET A 102 -13.20 -4.19 -6.70
C MET A 102 -13.69 -5.13 -7.80
N ARG A 103 -14.85 -4.85 -8.40
CA ARG A 103 -15.43 -5.64 -9.48
C ARG A 103 -14.81 -5.34 -10.84
N HIS A 104 -14.46 -4.08 -11.12
CA HIS A 104 -14.21 -3.63 -12.49
C HIS A 104 -12.86 -2.94 -12.72
N ARG A 105 -12.17 -2.51 -11.66
CA ARG A 105 -11.03 -1.59 -11.73
C ARG A 105 -9.97 -1.93 -10.68
N ARG A 106 -9.52 -3.18 -10.71
CA ARG A 106 -8.37 -3.64 -9.92
C ARG A 106 -7.07 -3.18 -10.59
N ALA A 107 -6.09 -2.84 -9.78
CA ALA A 107 -4.80 -2.32 -10.21
C ALA A 107 -3.65 -2.90 -9.39
N LEU A 108 -2.43 -2.76 -9.87
CA LEU A 108 -1.19 -3.07 -9.17
C LEU A 108 -0.45 -1.77 -8.87
N VAL A 109 0.03 -1.58 -7.65
CA VAL A 109 0.81 -0.41 -7.24
C VAL A 109 2.25 -0.85 -6.96
N PRO A 110 3.23 -0.53 -7.81
CA PRO A 110 4.62 -0.89 -7.56
C PRO A 110 5.17 -0.08 -6.38
N ALA A 111 5.93 -0.73 -5.51
CA ALA A 111 6.62 -0.09 -4.41
C ALA A 111 7.96 -0.78 -4.12
N SER A 112 8.93 0.00 -3.66
CA SER A 112 10.17 -0.51 -3.05
C SER A 112 9.97 -0.96 -1.60
N GLY A 113 8.82 -0.62 -1.01
CA GLY A 113 8.49 -0.83 0.39
C GLY A 113 7.53 0.25 0.90
N PHE A 114 7.16 0.16 2.17
CA PHE A 114 6.23 1.09 2.83
C PHE A 114 6.72 1.49 4.21
N TYR A 115 6.11 2.53 4.80
CA TYR A 115 6.41 2.93 6.16
C TYR A 115 5.23 2.67 7.09
N GLU A 116 5.54 2.22 8.30
CA GLU A 116 4.59 2.13 9.40
C GLU A 116 5.19 2.65 10.70
N TRP A 117 4.31 3.12 11.59
CA TRP A 117 4.72 3.71 12.87
C TRP A 117 4.31 2.81 14.02
N ARG A 118 5.31 2.33 14.76
CA ARG A 118 5.04 1.62 16.01
C ARG A 118 4.57 2.62 17.06
N GLN A 119 3.33 2.46 17.50
CA GLN A 119 2.78 3.29 18.57
C GLN A 119 3.41 2.92 19.92
N SER A 120 3.83 3.95 20.66
CA SER A 120 4.43 3.80 22.00
C SER A 120 3.76 4.77 22.98
N GLY A 121 2.57 4.39 23.45
CA GLY A 121 1.93 4.89 24.69
C GLY A 121 2.11 6.37 25.04
N GLY A 122 1.95 7.30 24.08
CA GLY A 122 2.01 8.75 24.32
C GLY A 122 3.25 9.48 23.76
N LYS A 123 4.27 8.78 23.25
CA LYS A 123 5.38 9.38 22.49
C LYS A 123 5.10 9.33 20.98
N ARG A 124 5.78 10.18 20.20
CA ARG A 124 5.79 10.07 18.72
C ARG A 124 6.19 8.64 18.35
N GLY A 125 5.38 8.01 17.49
CA GLY A 125 5.62 6.63 17.06
C GLY A 125 6.96 6.49 16.35
N GLN A 126 7.67 5.39 16.59
CA GLN A 126 8.90 5.07 15.88
C GLN A 126 8.55 4.68 14.44
N PRO A 127 9.02 5.39 13.41
CA PRO A 127 8.84 4.96 12.03
C PRO A 127 9.74 3.77 11.69
N TYR A 128 9.20 2.86 10.89
CA TYR A 128 9.91 1.74 10.29
C TYR A 128 9.78 1.83 8.77
N TRP A 129 10.89 1.62 8.08
CA TRP A 129 10.93 1.31 6.66
C TRP A 129 10.79 -0.20 6.49
N VAL A 130 9.64 -0.62 5.96
CA VAL A 130 9.30 -2.03 5.71
C VAL A 130 9.53 -2.32 4.23
N ARG A 131 10.50 -3.19 3.93
CA ARG A 131 10.91 -3.49 2.55
C ARG A 131 11.11 -4.98 2.33
N PRO A 132 11.04 -5.46 1.07
CA PRO A 132 11.30 -6.87 0.78
C PRO A 132 12.69 -7.26 1.29
N LYS A 133 12.78 -8.35 2.05
CA LYS A 133 14.03 -8.76 2.72
C LYS A 133 15.18 -9.01 1.74
N HIS A 134 14.87 -9.48 0.54
CA HIS A 134 15.84 -9.74 -0.53
C HIS A 134 15.97 -8.59 -1.54
N GLY A 135 15.40 -7.41 -1.21
CA GLY A 135 15.32 -6.28 -2.13
C GLY A 135 14.33 -6.50 -3.27
N GLY A 136 14.38 -5.61 -4.26
CA GLY A 136 13.47 -5.63 -5.40
C GLY A 136 12.18 -4.85 -5.17
N LEU A 137 11.23 -5.03 -6.08
CA LEU A 137 9.92 -4.39 -6.06
C LEU A 137 8.85 -5.36 -5.54
N VAL A 138 7.81 -4.79 -4.95
CA VAL A 138 6.54 -5.46 -4.67
C VAL A 138 5.42 -4.75 -5.41
N ALA A 139 4.34 -5.48 -5.69
CA ALA A 139 3.10 -4.89 -6.19
C ALA A 139 2.02 -5.00 -5.13
N PHE A 140 1.51 -3.86 -4.67
CA PHE A 140 0.35 -3.84 -3.80
C PHE A 140 -0.94 -3.96 -4.61
N ALA A 141 -1.92 -4.65 -4.06
CA ALA A 141 -3.26 -4.69 -4.64
C ALA A 141 -3.92 -3.32 -4.52
N GLY A 142 -4.23 -2.70 -5.65
CA GLY A 142 -4.86 -1.39 -5.77
C GLY A 142 -6.28 -1.47 -6.34
N LEU A 143 -7.05 -0.44 -6.08
CA LEU A 143 -8.36 -0.18 -6.69
C LEU A 143 -8.36 1.22 -7.28
N ILE A 144 -8.98 1.40 -8.45
CA ILE A 144 -9.11 2.73 -9.08
C ILE A 144 -10.57 3.09 -9.40
N GLU A 145 -10.84 4.38 -9.46
CA GLU A 145 -12.08 5.01 -9.87
C GLU A 145 -11.76 6.27 -10.66
N THR A 146 -12.42 6.44 -11.81
CA THR A 146 -12.43 7.72 -12.51
C THR A 146 -13.57 8.56 -11.94
N TYR A 147 -13.21 9.67 -11.32
CA TYR A 147 -14.14 10.61 -10.71
C TYR A 147 -14.39 11.76 -11.68
N ALA A 148 -15.65 11.95 -12.07
CA ALA A 148 -16.09 13.10 -12.85
C ALA A 148 -16.52 14.22 -11.90
N GLU A 149 -15.81 15.34 -11.95
CA GLU A 149 -16.19 16.55 -11.21
C GLU A 149 -17.43 17.20 -11.82
N PRO A 150 -18.25 17.91 -11.03
CA PRO A 150 -19.41 18.65 -11.54
C PRO A 150 -19.08 19.66 -12.65
N GLY A 151 -17.83 20.13 -12.72
CA GLY A 151 -17.33 21.03 -13.76
C GLY A 151 -16.93 20.35 -15.08
N GLY A 152 -17.04 19.02 -15.17
CA GLY A 152 -16.74 18.24 -16.38
C GLY A 152 -15.31 17.72 -16.48
N SER A 153 -14.42 18.06 -15.54
CA SER A 153 -13.08 17.47 -15.43
C SER A 153 -13.16 16.04 -14.89
N GLU A 154 -12.30 15.14 -15.39
CA GLU A 154 -12.15 13.79 -14.84
C GLU A 154 -10.82 13.66 -14.10
N MET A 155 -10.82 12.83 -13.06
CA MET A 155 -9.62 12.52 -12.28
C MET A 155 -9.61 11.05 -11.89
N ASP A 156 -8.53 10.36 -12.23
CA ASP A 156 -8.29 9.01 -11.74
C ASP A 156 -7.81 9.02 -10.30
N THR A 157 -8.54 8.30 -9.46
CA THR A 157 -8.28 8.19 -8.02
C THR A 157 -8.19 6.75 -7.60
N GLY A 158 -7.41 6.44 -6.57
CA GLY A 158 -7.19 5.05 -6.18
C GLY A 158 -6.88 4.83 -4.72
N ALA A 159 -7.02 3.58 -4.28
CA ALA A 159 -6.76 3.13 -2.93
C ALA A 159 -5.93 1.85 -2.93
N ILE A 160 -5.15 1.64 -1.88
CA ILE A 160 -4.40 0.39 -1.67
C ILE A 160 -5.20 -0.52 -0.74
N LEU A 161 -5.29 -1.80 -1.08
CA LEU A 161 -5.93 -2.81 -0.25
C LEU A 161 -5.00 -3.21 0.90
N THR A 162 -5.60 -3.41 2.07
CA THR A 162 -4.90 -3.81 3.29
C THR A 162 -5.56 -5.05 3.88
N VAL A 163 -4.78 -5.79 4.65
CA VAL A 163 -5.17 -6.98 5.43
C VAL A 163 -4.58 -6.86 6.84
N ASN A 164 -4.99 -7.76 7.75
CA ASN A 164 -4.32 -7.87 9.05
C ASN A 164 -2.83 -8.13 8.84
N ALA A 165 -1.99 -7.50 9.67
CA ALA A 165 -0.56 -7.74 9.66
C ALA A 165 -0.23 -9.19 10.06
N ASN A 166 0.78 -9.77 9.44
CA ASN A 166 1.37 -11.03 9.87
C ASN A 166 2.19 -10.84 11.17
N ALA A 167 2.74 -11.92 11.72
CA ALA A 167 3.50 -11.88 12.97
C ALA A 167 4.73 -10.95 12.91
N ASP A 168 5.34 -10.79 11.73
CA ASP A 168 6.52 -9.94 11.55
C ASP A 168 6.18 -8.45 11.67
N ILE A 169 4.98 -8.04 11.26
CA ILE A 169 4.58 -6.62 11.23
C ILE A 169 3.62 -6.26 12.36
N ALA A 170 2.91 -7.22 12.96
CA ALA A 170 1.88 -6.98 13.98
C ALA A 170 2.37 -6.21 15.22
N HIS A 171 3.67 -6.30 15.53
CA HIS A 171 4.30 -5.56 16.63
C HIS A 171 4.54 -4.06 16.32
N ILE A 172 4.42 -3.67 15.05
CA ILE A 172 4.52 -2.29 14.54
C ILE A 172 3.12 -1.73 14.30
N HIS A 173 2.30 -2.45 13.52
CA HIS A 173 0.93 -2.04 13.18
C HIS A 173 0.05 -3.28 12.95
N ASP A 174 -1.25 -3.19 13.25
CA ASP A 174 -2.23 -4.27 13.05
C ASP A 174 -2.59 -4.54 11.57
N ARG A 175 -2.08 -3.74 10.61
CA ARG A 175 -2.43 -3.81 9.19
C ARG A 175 -1.19 -3.73 8.32
N MET A 176 -1.25 -4.38 7.17
CA MET A 176 -0.24 -4.30 6.10
C MET A 176 -0.91 -4.23 4.73
N PRO A 177 -0.24 -3.71 3.69
CA PRO A 177 -0.77 -3.77 2.33
C PRO A 177 -0.84 -5.22 1.83
N VAL A 178 -1.81 -5.52 0.98
CA VAL A 178 -1.87 -6.80 0.27
C VAL A 178 -0.82 -6.79 -0.83
N VAL A 179 0.05 -7.79 -0.84
CA VAL A 179 1.03 -8.01 -1.91
C VAL A 179 0.46 -9.03 -2.89
N ILE A 180 0.45 -8.70 -4.18
CA ILE A 180 0.14 -9.65 -5.24
C ILE A 180 1.47 -10.20 -5.78
N ASP A 181 1.59 -11.51 -5.89
CA ASP A 181 2.77 -12.14 -6.47
C ASP A 181 2.79 -11.95 -7.99
N PRO A 182 3.97 -11.84 -8.64
CA PRO A 182 4.07 -11.63 -10.09
C PRO A 182 3.30 -12.65 -10.93
N GLN A 183 3.26 -13.91 -10.48
CA GLN A 183 2.50 -14.99 -11.14
C GLN A 183 0.98 -14.75 -11.14
N ASP A 184 0.46 -13.98 -10.18
CA ASP A 184 -0.96 -13.72 -9.99
C ASP A 184 -1.39 -12.36 -10.59
N PHE A 185 -0.48 -11.59 -11.21
CA PHE A 185 -0.80 -10.28 -11.79
C PHE A 185 -1.93 -10.33 -12.82
N ALA A 186 -1.89 -11.29 -13.74
CA ALA A 186 -2.94 -11.43 -14.76
C ALA A 186 -4.29 -11.77 -14.12
N ARG A 187 -4.29 -12.72 -13.18
CA ARG A 187 -5.49 -13.14 -12.44
C ARG A 187 -6.08 -12.00 -11.61
N TRP A 188 -5.24 -11.23 -10.93
CA TRP A 188 -5.68 -10.06 -10.16
C TRP A 188 -6.29 -8.99 -11.06
N LEU A 189 -5.69 -8.69 -12.21
CA LEU A 189 -6.15 -7.62 -13.09
C LEU A 189 -7.36 -8.00 -13.95
N ASP A 190 -7.66 -9.29 -14.15
CA ASP A 190 -8.78 -9.73 -14.98
C ASP A 190 -10.14 -9.47 -14.33
N CYS A 191 -10.64 -8.24 -14.49
CA CYS A 191 -11.97 -7.84 -14.05
C CYS A 191 -13.10 -8.19 -15.04
N ARG A 192 -12.77 -8.86 -16.16
CA ARG A 192 -13.72 -9.20 -17.22
C ARG A 192 -14.28 -10.60 -17.03
N THR A 193 -13.42 -11.54 -16.66
CA THR A 193 -13.80 -12.94 -16.45
C THR A 193 -13.88 -13.33 -14.97
N LEU A 194 -13.16 -12.62 -14.09
CA LEU A 194 -13.11 -12.95 -12.66
C LEU A 194 -13.82 -11.91 -11.79
N GLU A 195 -14.71 -12.39 -10.94
CA GLU A 195 -15.39 -11.62 -9.91
C GLU A 195 -14.52 -11.51 -8.63
N PRO A 196 -14.82 -10.57 -7.70
CA PRO A 196 -14.05 -10.41 -6.48
C PRO A 196 -13.88 -11.69 -5.65
N ARG A 197 -14.84 -12.62 -5.70
CA ARG A 197 -14.77 -13.91 -5.01
C ARG A 197 -13.71 -14.85 -5.58
N ASP A 198 -13.41 -14.75 -6.88
CA ASP A 198 -12.50 -15.65 -7.60
C ASP A 198 -11.02 -15.28 -7.36
N VAL A 199 -10.78 -14.14 -6.73
CA VAL A 199 -9.44 -13.61 -6.38
C VAL A 199 -9.29 -13.37 -4.87
N ALA A 200 -10.26 -13.82 -4.06
CA ALA A 200 -10.27 -13.57 -2.63
C ALA A 200 -9.10 -14.24 -1.88
N ASP A 201 -8.59 -15.36 -2.40
CA ASP A 201 -7.41 -16.06 -1.89
C ASP A 201 -6.11 -15.26 -2.05
N LEU A 202 -6.07 -14.30 -2.98
CA LEU A 202 -4.93 -13.37 -3.14
C LEU A 202 -4.92 -12.29 -2.05
N LEU A 203 -6.07 -12.03 -1.39
CA LEU A 203 -6.24 -10.98 -0.39
C LEU A 203 -5.83 -11.46 1.01
N ARG A 204 -4.58 -11.89 1.14
CA ARG A 204 -3.99 -12.45 2.36
C ARG A 204 -2.74 -11.67 2.78
N PRO A 205 -2.33 -11.72 4.06
CA PRO A 205 -1.05 -11.15 4.48
C PRO A 205 0.10 -11.80 3.70
N ALA A 206 1.17 -11.03 3.48
CA ALA A 206 2.39 -11.57 2.90
C ALA A 206 2.95 -12.70 3.79
N GLN A 207 3.68 -13.62 3.17
CA GLN A 207 4.32 -14.73 3.87
C GLN A 207 5.24 -14.20 4.99
N LEU A 208 5.44 -15.03 6.01
CA LEU A 208 6.43 -14.72 7.04
C LEU A 208 7.81 -14.60 6.40
N ASP A 209 8.65 -13.74 6.98
CA ASP A 209 10.01 -13.43 6.52
C ASP A 209 10.10 -12.76 5.13
N PHE A 210 8.96 -12.39 4.53
CA PHE A 210 8.93 -11.70 3.25
C PHE A 210 9.47 -10.26 3.35
N PHE A 211 9.10 -9.56 4.42
CA PHE A 211 9.50 -8.19 4.71
C PHE A 211 10.51 -8.14 5.85
N GLU A 212 11.46 -7.22 5.75
CA GLU A 212 12.22 -6.73 6.91
C GLU A 212 11.73 -5.34 7.30
N ALA A 213 11.76 -5.03 8.60
CA ALA A 213 11.38 -3.72 9.13
C ALA A 213 12.60 -3.03 9.76
N VAL A 214 13.07 -1.96 9.13
CA VAL A 214 14.25 -1.20 9.56
C VAL A 214 13.79 0.07 10.28
N PRO A 215 14.18 0.33 11.54
CA PRO A 215 13.87 1.60 12.19
C PRO A 215 14.57 2.74 11.44
N VAL A 216 13.85 3.82 11.16
CA VAL A 216 14.36 5.00 10.46
C VAL A 216 14.19 6.27 11.28
N SER A 217 14.78 7.36 10.82
CA SER A 217 14.63 8.68 11.44
C SER A 217 13.20 9.22 11.32
N ASP A 218 12.85 10.18 12.18
CA ASP A 218 11.56 10.88 12.13
C ASP A 218 11.42 11.84 10.94
N LEU A 219 12.48 11.99 10.12
CA LEU A 219 12.48 12.71 8.84
C LEU A 219 11.32 12.30 7.93
N VAL A 220 10.93 11.02 7.92
CA VAL A 220 9.80 10.53 7.10
C VAL A 220 8.47 11.23 7.45
N ASN A 221 8.30 11.74 8.68
CA ASN A 221 7.05 12.35 9.12
C ASN A 221 6.68 13.59 8.29
N LYS A 222 7.68 14.36 7.85
CA LYS A 222 7.47 15.54 7.00
C LYS A 222 7.44 15.10 5.54
N VAL A 223 6.28 15.25 4.90
CA VAL A 223 6.08 14.89 3.47
C VAL A 223 7.01 15.68 2.54
N ALA A 224 7.42 16.89 2.94
CA ALA A 224 8.36 17.71 2.19
C ALA A 224 9.79 17.13 2.14
N ASN A 225 10.14 16.22 3.05
CA ASN A 225 11.40 15.49 2.97
C ASN A 225 11.23 14.41 1.91
N THR A 226 12.05 14.44 0.86
CA THR A 226 11.94 13.53 -0.29
C THR A 226 13.25 12.81 -0.65
N GLY A 227 14.34 13.05 0.08
CA GLY A 227 15.65 12.48 -0.22
C GLY A 227 15.89 11.06 0.34
N PRO A 228 16.99 10.41 -0.09
CA PRO A 228 17.36 9.06 0.33
C PRO A 228 17.64 8.93 1.83
N GLU A 229 18.04 10.03 2.50
CA GLU A 229 18.34 10.09 3.94
C GLU A 229 17.17 9.65 4.83
N ILE A 230 15.94 9.65 4.28
CA ILE A 230 14.72 9.20 4.96
C ILE A 230 14.74 7.69 5.26
N GLN A 231 15.47 6.93 4.45
CA GLN A 231 15.59 5.47 4.58
C GLN A 231 16.85 5.05 5.35
N GLU A 232 17.68 6.00 5.79
CA GLU A 232 18.83 5.70 6.62
C GLU A 232 18.39 5.14 7.97
N ARG A 233 19.14 4.13 8.44
CA ARG A 233 18.82 3.44 9.70
C ARG A 233 18.90 4.43 10.84
N GLY A 234 17.78 4.60 11.53
CA GLY A 234 17.66 5.42 12.72
C GLY A 234 18.17 4.69 13.97
N PRO A 235 18.23 5.40 15.12
CA PRO A 235 18.51 4.77 16.39
C PRO A 235 17.47 3.67 16.69
N GLU A 236 17.91 2.55 17.26
CA GLU A 236 16.96 1.51 17.67
C GLU A 236 16.03 2.06 18.75
N PRO A 237 14.72 1.82 18.64
CA PRO A 237 13.79 2.27 19.66
C PRO A 237 14.15 1.60 20.98
N GLU A 238 14.26 2.41 22.02
CA GLU A 238 14.49 1.94 23.38
C GLU A 238 13.44 0.86 23.69
N ARG A 239 13.88 -0.39 23.94
CA ARG A 239 12.97 -1.48 24.28
C ARG A 239 12.18 -1.03 25.51
N ALA A 240 10.86 -0.88 25.37
CA ALA A 240 10.00 -0.59 26.50
C ALA A 240 10.27 -1.66 27.56
N ARG A 241 10.93 -1.27 28.67
CA ARG A 241 11.10 -2.15 29.82
C ARG A 241 9.71 -2.60 30.21
N ARG A 242 9.43 -3.90 30.13
CA ARG A 242 8.22 -4.47 30.72
C ARG A 242 8.23 -4.02 32.18
N ARG A 243 7.29 -3.16 32.59
CA ARG A 243 7.05 -2.96 34.03
C ARG A 243 6.59 -4.33 34.53
N ASN A 244 7.41 -4.99 35.33
CA ASN A 244 6.95 -6.11 36.13
C ASN A 244 5.81 -5.59 37.01
N PRO A 245 4.59 -6.13 36.89
CA PRO A 245 3.55 -5.90 37.88
C PRO A 245 3.85 -6.88 39.02
N GLY A 246 4.39 -6.37 40.14
CA GLY A 246 4.57 -7.18 41.34
C GLY A 246 5.92 -6.99 42.02
N ALA A 247 6.03 -5.92 42.78
CA ALA A 247 6.80 -5.86 44.02
C ALA A 247 6.06 -4.83 44.88
N ASP A 248 4.90 -5.25 45.39
CA ASP A 248 4.18 -4.52 46.42
C ASP A 248 4.89 -4.86 47.74
N ASP A 249 5.86 -4.03 48.12
CA ASP A 249 6.63 -4.12 49.37
C ASP A 249 5.80 -3.68 50.60
N SER A 250 4.46 -3.74 50.53
CA SER A 250 3.58 -3.34 51.64
C SER A 250 3.25 -4.47 52.63
N GLN A 251 3.83 -5.66 52.49
CA GLN A 251 3.50 -6.81 53.35
C GLN A 251 4.50 -7.12 54.48
N MET A 252 5.05 -6.09 55.13
CA MET A 252 5.85 -6.25 56.36
C MET A 252 5.62 -5.10 57.36
N SER A 253 4.41 -4.96 57.92
CA SER A 253 4.21 -4.10 59.11
C SER A 253 3.02 -4.43 60.02
N LEU A 254 2.56 -5.69 60.09
CA LEU A 254 1.37 -6.02 60.88
C LEU A 254 1.53 -7.27 61.76
N PHE A 255 2.60 -7.37 62.54
CA PHE A 255 2.65 -8.18 63.77
C PHE A 255 3.72 -7.65 64.75
N GLN A 256 3.48 -6.48 65.33
CA GLN A 256 4.02 -6.11 66.65
C GLN A 256 2.96 -5.32 67.41
N GLN A 257 2.14 -6.04 68.19
CA GLN A 257 1.60 -5.66 69.49
C GLN A 257 0.90 -6.87 70.10
#